data_AF-A0A377DIS7-F1
#
_entry.id   AF-A0A377DIS7-F1
#
_cell.length_a   1.000
_cell.length_b   1.000
_cell.length_c   1.000
_cell.angle_alpha   90.00
_cell.angle_beta   90.00
_cell.angle_gamma   90.00
#
_symmetry.space_group_name_H-M   'P 1'
#
loop_
_entity.id
_entity.type
_entity.pdbx_description
1 polymer ?
#
loop_
_entity_poly.entity_id
_entity_poly.type
_entity_poly.pdbx_seq_one_letter_code
_entity_poly.pdbx_strand_id
1 'polypeptide(L)' 'MFSLFTVIGFNAQANEHHHETMSEAKPQVISATGVVKGIDLESKKITIHHDPIAAVNWPEMTMRFTITPQTK' A
#
# COMPACT_ATOMS: atom_id res chain seq x y z
N MET A 1 12.37 50.15 -44.60
CA MET A 1 11.19 49.24 -44.51
C MET A 1 11.74 47.88 -44.10
N PHE A 2 11.71 47.59 -42.79
CA PHE A 2 12.38 46.43 -42.18
C PHE A 2 11.59 45.15 -42.46
N SER A 3 12.23 44.13 -43.07
CA SER A 3 11.68 42.78 -43.17
C SER A 3 11.91 42.03 -41.87
N LEU A 4 10.82 41.58 -41.24
CA LEU A 4 10.84 40.67 -40.09
C LEU A 4 9.97 39.47 -40.44
N PHE A 5 10.59 38.35 -40.80
CA PHE A 5 9.92 37.05 -40.82
C PHE A 5 10.48 36.24 -39.65
N THR A 6 9.76 36.27 -38.53
CA THR A 6 10.01 35.45 -37.35
C THR A 6 9.61 34.00 -37.67
N VAL A 7 10.58 33.09 -37.64
CA VAL A 7 10.34 31.64 -37.61
C VAL A 7 9.84 31.26 -36.21
N ILE A 8 8.61 30.75 -36.11
CA ILE A 8 8.13 30.07 -34.89
C ILE A 8 8.66 28.64 -34.94
N GLY A 9 9.73 28.37 -34.19
CA GLY A 9 10.21 27.01 -33.95
C GLY A 9 9.30 26.28 -32.96
N PHE A 10 8.77 25.13 -33.37
CA PHE A 10 8.03 24.20 -32.55
C PHE A 10 8.87 23.74 -31.35
N ASN A 11 8.45 24.06 -30.12
CA ASN A 11 8.97 23.42 -28.92
C ASN A 11 8.03 22.26 -28.55
N ALA A 12 8.33 21.06 -29.05
CA ALA A 12 7.80 19.83 -28.47
C ALA A 12 8.61 19.55 -27.19
N GLN A 13 8.16 20.09 -26.07
CA GLN A 13 8.74 19.81 -24.76
C GLN A 13 8.36 18.38 -24.37
N ALA A 14 9.33 17.47 -24.45
CA ALA A 14 9.19 16.09 -24.00
C ALA A 14 8.84 16.09 -22.50
N ASN A 15 7.80 15.34 -22.15
CA ASN A 15 7.37 15.11 -20.78
C ASN A 15 8.43 14.26 -20.06
N GLU A 16 9.35 14.91 -19.36
CA GLU A 16 10.30 14.30 -18.43
C GLU A 16 9.48 13.58 -17.33
N HIS A 17 9.35 12.26 -17.44
CA HIS A 17 8.80 11.44 -16.37
C HIS A 17 9.86 11.31 -15.27
N HIS A 18 9.79 12.17 -14.26
CA HIS A 18 10.51 11.96 -13.00
C HIS A 18 10.09 10.61 -12.41
N HIS A 19 11.01 9.65 -12.45
CA HIS A 19 10.90 8.42 -11.68
C HIS A 19 11.23 8.76 -10.23
N GLU A 20 10.23 9.26 -9.50
CA GLU A 20 10.27 9.34 -8.04
C GLU A 20 10.58 7.92 -7.54
N THR A 21 11.75 7.76 -6.92
CA THR A 21 12.17 6.50 -6.30
C THR A 21 11.19 6.21 -5.16
N MET A 22 10.22 5.33 -5.40
CA MET A 22 9.29 4.87 -4.36
C MET A 22 10.11 4.11 -3.31
N SER A 23 10.28 4.72 -2.14
CA SER A 23 10.90 4.06 -0.98
C SER A 23 10.04 2.87 -0.57
N GLU A 24 10.61 1.66 -0.60
CA GLU A 24 9.94 0.44 -0.17
C GLU A 24 9.76 0.47 1.35
N ALA A 25 8.57 0.89 1.80
CA ALA A 25 8.23 0.90 3.23
C ALA A 25 8.09 -0.55 3.73
N LYS A 26 8.92 -0.92 4.71
CA LYS A 26 8.80 -2.22 5.37
C LYS A 26 7.48 -2.29 6.15
N PRO A 27 6.75 -3.42 6.10
CA PRO A 27 5.55 -3.61 6.90
C PRO A 27 5.86 -3.47 8.40
N GLN A 28 5.02 -2.72 9.11
CA GLN A 28 5.08 -2.61 10.56
C GLN A 28 4.28 -3.75 11.23
N VAL A 29 4.73 -4.17 12.41
CA VAL A 29 4.00 -5.16 13.23
C VAL A 29 2.86 -4.45 13.96
N ILE A 30 1.64 -4.97 13.81
CA ILE A 30 0.43 -4.44 14.45
C ILE A 30 -0.02 -5.38 15.56
N SER A 31 -0.24 -4.84 16.76
CA SER A 31 -0.83 -5.57 17.89
C SER A 31 -2.34 -5.41 17.88
N ALA A 32 -3.07 -6.49 18.14
CA ALA A 32 -4.53 -6.52 18.23
C ALA A 32 -5.00 -7.56 19.24
N THR A 33 -6.21 -7.37 19.78
CA THR A 33 -6.95 -8.34 20.62
C THR A 33 -8.23 -8.75 19.93
N GLY A 34 -8.79 -9.91 20.30
CA GLY A 34 -10.01 -10.41 19.69
C GLY A 34 -10.38 -11.82 20.11
N VAL A 35 -11.52 -12.28 19.60
CA VAL A 35 -12.06 -13.62 19.84
C VAL A 35 -11.85 -14.48 18.60
N VAL A 36 -11.25 -15.67 18.78
CA VAL A 36 -11.12 -16.66 17.71
C VAL A 36 -12.51 -17.20 17.35
N LYS A 37 -12.88 -17.09 16.07
CA LYS A 37 -14.15 -17.58 15.53
C LYS A 37 -14.00 -18.87 14.72
N GLY A 38 -12.80 -19.18 14.25
CA GLY A 38 -12.52 -20.42 13.53
C GLY A 38 -11.04 -20.61 13.25
N ILE A 39 -10.63 -21.88 13.15
CA ILE A 39 -9.26 -22.28 12.84
C ILE A 39 -9.34 -23.28 11.67
N ASP A 40 -8.66 -22.96 10.58
CA ASP A 40 -8.50 -23.82 9.41
C ASP A 40 -7.00 -24.08 9.21
N LEU A 41 -6.58 -25.28 9.56
CA LEU A 41 -5.18 -25.70 9.45
C LEU A 41 -4.81 -26.16 8.05
N GLU A 42 -5.79 -26.54 7.22
CA GLU A 42 -5.58 -26.95 5.84
C GLU A 42 -5.18 -25.72 5.00
N SER A 43 -5.96 -24.64 5.09
CA SER A 43 -5.67 -23.38 4.39
C SER A 43 -4.76 -22.42 5.18
N LYS A 44 -4.35 -22.80 6.39
CA LYS A 44 -3.51 -22.01 7.30
C LYS A 44 -4.11 -20.64 7.63
N LYS A 45 -5.40 -20.62 7.96
CA LYS A 45 -6.14 -19.41 8.32
C LYS A 45 -6.72 -19.48 9.73
N ILE A 46 -6.68 -18.35 10.43
CA ILE A 46 -7.44 -18.14 11.67
C ILE A 46 -8.42 -17.00 11.40
N THR A 47 -9.71 -17.23 11.68
CA THR A 47 -10.72 -16.17 11.64
C THR A 47 -10.87 -15.58 13.03
N ILE A 48 -10.61 -14.28 13.17
CA ILE A 48 -10.67 -13.56 14.45
C ILE A 48 -11.65 -12.39 14.30
N HIS A 49 -12.57 -12.27 15.25
CA HIS A 49 -13.31 -11.04 15.46
C HIS A 49 -12.48 -10.15 16.39
N HIS A 50 -11.80 -9.17 15.82
CA HIS A 50 -10.85 -8.33 16.56
C HIS A 50 -11.50 -7.02 17.00
N ASP A 51 -11.04 -6.51 18.14
CA ASP A 51 -11.41 -5.19 18.66
C ASP A 51 -10.89 -4.07 17.73
N PRO A 52 -11.31 -2.80 17.90
CA PRO A 52 -10.75 -1.70 17.12
C PRO A 52 -9.21 -1.61 17.23
N ILE A 53 -8.54 -1.37 16.10
CA ILE A 53 -7.08 -1.29 16.02
C ILE A 53 -6.66 0.15 15.69
N ALA A 54 -6.30 0.92 16.72
CA ALA A 54 -5.96 2.34 16.59
C ALA A 54 -4.77 2.61 15.65
N ALA A 55 -3.75 1.74 15.65
CA ALA A 55 -2.52 1.90 14.86
C ALA A 55 -2.77 1.95 13.33
N VAL A 56 -3.92 1.44 12.87
CA VAL A 56 -4.33 1.43 11.46
C VAL A 56 -5.73 2.01 11.24
N ASN A 57 -6.32 2.62 12.28
CA ASN A 57 -7.67 3.18 12.26
C ASN A 57 -8.75 2.22 11.75
N TRP A 58 -8.68 0.95 12.15
CA TRP A 58 -9.69 -0.05 11.82
C TRP A 58 -10.72 -0.18 12.94
N PRO A 59 -12.02 -0.30 12.62
CA PRO A 59 -13.05 -0.62 13.61
C PRO A 59 -12.96 -2.09 14.03
N GLU A 60 -13.84 -2.49 14.95
CA GLU A 60 -14.08 -3.90 15.24
C GLU A 60 -14.58 -4.63 13.99
N MET A 61 -13.98 -5.78 13.65
CA MET A 61 -14.38 -6.57 12.48
C MET A 61 -13.92 -8.02 12.56
N THR A 62 -14.57 -8.89 11.77
CA THR A 62 -14.15 -10.27 11.58
C THR A 62 -13.21 -10.38 10.38
N MET A 63 -11.98 -10.82 10.61
CA MET A 63 -10.97 -10.93 9.56
C MET A 63 -10.23 -12.28 9.60
N ARG A 64 -9.73 -12.72 8.44
CA ARG A 64 -8.88 -13.91 8.31
C ARG A 64 -7.41 -13.52 8.37
N PHE A 65 -6.68 -14.15 9.28
CA PHE A 65 -5.23 -14.02 9.45
C PHE A 65 -4.54 -15.28 8.93
N THR A 66 -3.34 -15.13 8.38
CA THR A 66 -2.57 -16.24 7.80
C THR A 66 -1.55 -16.74 8.81
N ILE A 67 -1.48 -18.06 8.99
CA ILE A 67 -0.41 -18.71 9.75
C ILE A 67 0.76 -18.95 8.79
N THR A 68 1.91 -18.37 9.09
CA THR A 68 3.15 -18.60 8.35
C THR A 68 4.16 -19.34 9.23
N PRO A 69 5.12 -20.09 8.64
CA PRO A 69 6.34 -20.43 9.37
C PRO A 69 6.97 -19.15 9.93
N GLN A 70 7.43 -19.18 11.18
CA GLN A 70 8.05 -18.00 11.79
C GLN A 70 9.43 -17.77 11.15
N THR A 71 9.67 -16.57 10.65
CA THR A 71 11.00 -16.09 10.28
C THR A 71 11.65 -15.51 11.53
N LYS A 72 12.85 -15.97 11.86
CA LYS A 72 13.65 -15.46 12.99
C LYS A 72 14.33 -14.16 12.63
#